data_AF-A0A177WMR5-F1
#
_entry.id   AF-A0A177WMR5-F1
#
_cell.length_a   1.000
_cell.length_b   1.000
_cell.length_c   1.000
_cell.angle_alpha   90.00
_cell.angle_beta   90.00
_cell.angle_gamma   90.00
#
_symmetry.space_group_name_H-M   'P 1'
#
loop_
_entity.id
_entity.type
_entity.pdbx_description
1 polymer ?
#
loop_
_entity_poly.entity_id
_entity_poly.type
_entity_poly.pdbx_seq_one_letter_code
_entity_poly.pdbx_strand_id
1 'polypeptide(L)'
;MKPESTRAGPLCMDQYRNIFGISRIPVAECDVLVGSFPSPYKHFMVMVRDQIYVAWAYDPQSGKRLTVSEIQRQLQDIASHVDKTHHMEPPIGIFTGHHRDVWSKWHAHLVSLGGENKDTFKWIDTALFSVSLDDVAISPSLDDHARATFHGVSGTNRWFDKCMSVVVTRDARIGVNGEHSPCDALVPALAIDQAAKSEPAVDPSGAVIMSTPNAVHKLKWTVDENIRNALVEAKEFVYKLTSNSDVAVLHFTEYGAGLIKKTGKVSPDAYIQMCIQLTYYRLHGQCVGVYETASTRKYLHGRTETCRSHSIESHDFVELFHKKDISAMSKYDAFQTACQAHVKTITEAGDAHGVDRHLLGLKLMVKPTDPPSAFFTHPVYAQSSQWTLSTSGLFFSDRMLATGFGAVVAEGYGMNYTIGDSIIKMGIESKVACKETSSAAFRDTFSNVLRDVAAMCQEAALKAKL
;
A
#
# COMPACT_ATOMS: atom_id res chain seq x y z
N MET A 1 -2.66 18.68 -12.09
CA MET A 1 -2.14 17.54 -12.88
C MET A 1 -2.85 17.46 -14.21
N LYS A 2 -2.19 16.90 -15.23
CA LYS A 2 -2.84 16.63 -16.52
C LYS A 2 -3.89 15.52 -16.31
N PRO A 3 -5.07 15.58 -16.98
CA PRO A 3 -6.02 14.48 -16.97
C PRO A 3 -5.38 13.18 -17.45
N GLU A 4 -5.69 12.08 -16.78
CA GLU A 4 -5.25 10.75 -17.20
C GLU A 4 -6.21 10.14 -18.20
N SER A 5 -5.67 9.30 -19.09
CA SER A 5 -6.45 8.55 -20.05
C SER A 5 -5.77 7.24 -20.41
N THR A 6 -6.57 6.29 -20.88
CA THR A 6 -6.12 5.08 -21.55
C THR A 6 -6.55 5.13 -23.01
N ARG A 7 -6.21 4.10 -23.80
CA ARG A 7 -6.77 3.94 -25.15
C ARG A 7 -8.29 3.84 -25.16
N ALA A 8 -8.91 3.44 -24.05
CA ALA A 8 -10.36 3.30 -23.91
C ALA A 8 -11.06 4.62 -23.53
N GLY A 9 -10.33 5.68 -23.15
CA GLY A 9 -10.91 6.96 -22.79
C GLY A 9 -10.32 7.61 -21.53
N PRO A 10 -10.90 8.73 -21.07
CA PRO A 10 -10.45 9.46 -19.88
C PRO A 10 -10.68 8.64 -18.60
N LEU A 11 -9.84 8.90 -17.59
CA LEU A 11 -9.97 8.35 -16.24
C LEU A 11 -10.42 9.43 -15.25
N CYS A 12 -11.28 9.05 -14.32
CA CYS A 12 -11.71 9.88 -13.20
C CYS A 12 -10.50 10.29 -12.36
N MET A 13 -10.39 11.58 -12.09
CA MET A 13 -9.31 12.19 -11.31
C MET A 13 -9.72 12.52 -9.87
N ASP A 14 -10.91 12.08 -9.43
CA ASP A 14 -11.49 12.49 -8.15
C ASP A 14 -10.63 12.10 -6.95
N GLN A 15 -10.07 10.89 -6.95
CA GLN A 15 -9.21 10.39 -5.87
C GLN A 15 -7.98 11.28 -5.58
N TYR A 16 -7.49 12.04 -6.57
CA TYR A 16 -6.38 12.99 -6.37
C TYR A 16 -6.72 14.14 -5.43
N ARG A 17 -8.02 14.41 -5.24
CA ARG A 17 -8.50 15.39 -4.27
C ARG A 17 -8.26 14.96 -2.83
N ASN A 18 -8.00 13.67 -2.62
CA ASN A 18 -7.98 13.07 -1.29
C ASN A 18 -6.56 12.78 -0.76
N ILE A 19 -5.49 13.17 -1.47
CA ILE A 19 -4.11 12.87 -1.05
C ILE A 19 -3.61 13.82 0.04
N PHE A 20 -3.95 15.11 -0.07
CA PHE A 20 -3.39 16.17 0.78
C PHE A 20 -4.43 16.76 1.72
N GLY A 21 -4.06 16.92 2.99
CA GLY A 21 -4.96 17.52 3.99
C GLY A 21 -6.11 16.61 4.40
N ILE A 22 -6.01 15.30 4.11
CA ILE A 22 -7.01 14.30 4.50
C ILE A 22 -6.48 13.46 5.66
N SER A 23 -7.37 13.20 6.62
CA SER A 23 -7.14 12.30 7.75
C SER A 23 -8.36 11.43 8.00
N ARG A 24 -8.13 10.20 8.44
CA ARG A 24 -9.17 9.30 8.92
C ARG A 24 -9.33 9.46 10.43
N ILE A 25 -10.49 9.95 10.86
CA ILE A 25 -10.77 10.16 12.28
C ILE A 25 -11.47 8.92 12.84
N PRO A 26 -10.95 8.33 13.93
CA PRO A 26 -11.58 7.19 14.55
C PRO A 26 -12.88 7.62 15.23
N VAL A 27 -13.97 6.95 14.91
CA VAL A 27 -15.30 7.23 15.47
C VAL A 27 -15.93 5.88 15.84
N ALA A 28 -16.72 5.86 16.91
CA ALA A 28 -17.44 4.65 17.30
C ALA A 28 -18.28 4.15 16.12
N GLU A 29 -18.28 2.82 15.90
CA GLU A 29 -18.96 2.11 14.80
C GLU A 29 -18.37 2.35 13.41
N CYS A 30 -18.14 3.60 13.00
CA CYS A 30 -17.66 3.92 11.65
C CYS A 30 -16.80 5.18 11.63
N ASP A 31 -15.53 5.00 11.27
CA ASP A 31 -14.58 6.09 11.06
C ASP A 31 -15.02 7.05 9.95
N VAL A 32 -14.52 8.28 10.00
CA VAL A 32 -14.85 9.32 9.00
C VAL A 32 -13.61 9.90 8.37
N LEU A 33 -13.70 10.27 7.09
CA LEU A 33 -12.68 11.06 6.42
C LEU A 33 -12.95 12.54 6.61
N VAL A 34 -11.95 13.26 7.09
CA VAL A 34 -12.01 14.73 7.23
C VAL A 34 -10.94 15.38 6.38
N GLY A 35 -11.29 16.55 5.85
CA GLY A 35 -10.43 17.37 5.02
C GLY A 35 -11.24 18.07 3.93
N SER A 36 -10.56 18.88 3.12
CA SER A 36 -11.21 19.64 2.05
C SER A 36 -10.31 19.72 0.83
N PHE A 37 -10.92 19.80 -0.34
CA PHE A 37 -10.21 20.05 -1.59
C PHE A 37 -10.68 21.36 -2.26
N PRO A 38 -9.76 22.27 -2.63
CA PRO A 38 -8.33 22.25 -2.26
C PRO A 38 -8.16 22.42 -0.73
N SER A 39 -7.08 21.86 -0.17
CA SER A 39 -6.76 22.11 1.24
C SER A 39 -6.32 23.57 1.41
N PRO A 40 -6.92 24.34 2.34
CA PRO A 40 -6.50 25.71 2.61
C PRO A 40 -5.20 25.76 3.43
N TYR A 41 -4.82 24.65 4.05
CA TYR A 41 -3.70 24.56 4.98
C TYR A 41 -2.36 24.54 4.25
N LYS A 42 -1.32 25.01 4.95
CA LYS A 42 0.01 25.29 4.39
C LYS A 42 1.14 24.58 5.13
N HIS A 43 0.80 23.74 6.09
CA HIS A 43 1.73 23.06 6.96
C HIS A 43 1.69 21.54 6.75
N PHE A 44 2.74 20.87 7.20
CA PHE A 44 2.84 19.42 7.25
C PHE A 44 3.31 18.99 8.64
N MET A 45 3.02 17.74 9.00
CA MET A 45 3.38 17.18 10.29
C MET A 45 4.75 16.50 10.20
N VAL A 46 5.57 16.65 11.22
CA VAL A 46 6.87 15.97 11.35
C VAL A 46 6.88 15.15 12.63
N MET A 47 7.26 13.88 12.54
CA MET A 47 7.43 12.99 13.67
C MET A 47 8.90 12.59 13.79
N VAL A 48 9.46 12.68 15.00
CA VAL A 48 10.83 12.22 15.29
C VAL A 48 10.92 11.77 16.74
N ARG A 49 11.40 10.54 16.99
CA ARG A 49 11.41 9.92 18.34
C ARG A 49 10.05 10.08 19.05
N ASP A 50 8.98 9.79 18.31
CA ASP A 50 7.58 9.85 18.73
C ASP A 50 7.04 11.27 19.01
N GLN A 51 7.89 12.29 18.92
CA GLN A 51 7.53 13.68 19.14
C GLN A 51 6.91 14.27 17.88
N ILE A 52 5.82 15.02 18.03
CA ILE A 52 5.07 15.57 16.91
C ILE A 52 5.30 17.07 16.81
N TYR A 53 5.64 17.52 15.60
CA TYR A 53 5.85 18.90 15.24
C TYR A 53 5.03 19.28 14.01
N VAL A 54 4.79 20.57 13.86
CA VAL A 54 4.24 21.17 12.64
C VAL A 54 5.30 22.07 12.01
N ALA A 55 5.52 21.87 10.71
CA ALA A 55 6.40 22.67 9.88
C ALA A 55 5.63 23.23 8.67
N TRP A 56 6.17 24.26 8.04
CA TRP A 56 5.52 24.98 6.96
C TRP A 56 6.01 24.52 5.59
N ALA A 57 5.09 24.23 4.67
CA ALA A 57 5.39 24.01 3.25
C ALA A 57 5.26 25.32 2.44
N TYR A 58 4.43 26.25 2.92
CA TYR A 58 4.30 27.60 2.40
C TYR A 58 4.41 28.59 3.55
N ASP A 59 4.99 29.75 3.27
CA ASP A 59 5.01 30.86 4.21
C ASP A 59 3.57 31.30 4.53
N PRO A 60 3.13 31.28 5.81
CA PRO A 60 1.78 31.67 6.17
C PRO A 60 1.48 33.15 5.89
N GLN A 61 2.49 34.02 5.78
CA GLN A 61 2.28 35.44 5.52
C GLN A 61 2.16 35.76 4.03
N SER A 62 3.12 35.33 3.22
CA SER A 62 3.12 35.61 1.78
C SER A 62 2.36 34.59 0.93
N GLY A 63 2.07 33.41 1.47
CA GLY A 63 1.48 32.28 0.74
C GLY A 63 2.44 31.63 -0.26
N LYS A 64 3.70 32.07 -0.33
CA LYS A 64 4.71 31.51 -1.22
C LYS A 64 5.19 30.15 -0.73
N ARG A 65 5.46 29.24 -1.66
CA ARG A 65 6.07 27.94 -1.35
C ARG A 65 7.47 28.17 -0.79
N LEU A 66 7.81 27.46 0.28
CA LEU A 66 9.15 27.51 0.86
C LEU A 66 10.17 26.79 -0.03
N THR A 67 11.42 27.26 0.02
CA THR A 67 12.53 26.66 -0.71
C THR A 67 13.00 25.35 -0.04
N VAL A 68 13.81 24.56 -0.75
CA VAL A 68 14.43 23.33 -0.22
C VAL A 68 15.26 23.65 1.02
N SER A 69 16.09 24.70 0.97
CA SER A 69 16.93 25.09 2.11
C SER A 69 16.10 25.52 3.32
N GLU A 70 14.95 26.15 3.11
CA GLU A 70 14.07 26.59 4.20
C GLU A 70 13.35 25.42 4.87
N ILE A 71 12.88 24.44 4.08
CA ILE A 71 12.31 23.19 4.61
C ILE A 71 13.39 22.40 5.34
N GLN A 72 14.59 22.26 4.76
CA GLN A 72 15.72 21.59 5.39
C GLN A 72 16.06 22.21 6.75
N ARG A 73 16.13 23.54 6.84
CA ARG A 73 16.38 24.25 8.09
C ARG A 73 15.31 23.95 9.16
N GLN A 74 14.03 23.96 8.80
CA GLN A 74 12.95 23.57 9.73
C GLN A 74 13.12 22.14 10.26
N LEU A 75 13.47 21.18 9.39
CA LEU A 75 13.72 19.79 9.80
C LEU A 75 14.95 19.66 10.72
N GLN A 76 16.02 20.43 10.44
CA GLN A 76 17.21 20.50 11.29
C GLN A 76 16.91 21.12 12.65
N ASP A 77 16.09 22.18 12.69
CA ASP A 77 15.66 22.83 13.93
C ASP A 77 14.83 21.86 14.79
N ILE A 78 13.91 21.10 14.18
CA ILE A 78 13.14 20.06 14.85
C ILE A 78 14.06 18.97 15.44
N ALA A 79 14.97 18.41 14.62
CA ALA A 79 15.91 17.39 15.08
C ALA A 79 16.78 17.90 16.24
N SER A 80 17.32 19.12 16.11
CA SER A 80 18.15 19.77 17.14
C SER A 80 17.38 20.06 18.42
N HIS A 81 16.09 20.43 18.30
CA HIS A 81 15.23 20.63 19.46
C HIS A 81 15.02 19.32 20.20
N VAL A 82 14.76 18.22 19.48
CA VAL A 82 14.53 16.90 20.08
C VAL A 82 15.80 16.42 20.80
N ASP A 83 16.99 16.62 20.23
CA ASP A 83 18.27 16.30 20.89
C ASP A 83 18.47 17.01 22.24
N LYS A 84 17.92 18.22 22.37
CA LYS A 84 18.01 19.05 23.59
C LYS A 84 16.83 18.86 24.53
N THR A 85 15.82 18.06 24.15
CA THR A 85 14.61 17.86 24.95
C THR A 85 14.85 16.80 26.02
N HIS A 86 14.84 17.20 27.29
CA HIS A 86 15.00 16.26 28.42
C HIS A 86 13.70 15.52 28.79
N HIS A 87 12.55 16.16 28.58
CA HIS A 87 11.24 15.60 28.88
C HIS A 87 10.43 15.48 27.58
N MET A 88 10.32 14.26 27.09
CA MET A 88 9.57 13.92 25.89
C MET A 88 8.07 13.81 26.17
N GLU A 89 7.27 14.18 25.19
CA GLU A 89 5.83 13.91 25.18
C GLU A 89 5.58 12.41 25.08
N PRO A 90 4.45 11.91 25.62
CA PRO A 90 4.06 10.51 25.48
C PRO A 90 3.86 10.13 24.00
N PRO A 91 4.14 8.87 23.60
CA PRO A 91 4.10 8.44 22.21
C PRO A 91 2.67 8.16 21.72
N ILE A 92 1.83 9.20 21.66
CA ILE A 92 0.39 9.10 21.34
C ILE A 92 0.13 8.47 19.96
N GLY A 93 1.06 8.64 19.01
CA GLY A 93 0.95 8.05 17.67
C GLY A 93 0.72 6.53 17.65
N ILE A 94 1.16 5.82 18.69
CA ILE A 94 0.99 4.36 18.80
C ILE A 94 -0.46 3.91 18.76
N PHE A 95 -1.40 4.72 19.26
CA PHE A 95 -2.81 4.36 19.24
C PHE A 95 -3.37 4.27 17.83
N THR A 96 -2.80 5.00 16.86
CA THR A 96 -3.24 4.95 15.46
C THR A 96 -2.96 3.59 14.80
N GLY A 97 -2.04 2.80 15.37
CA GLY A 97 -1.75 1.42 14.95
C GLY A 97 -2.60 0.35 15.66
N HIS A 98 -3.50 0.75 16.56
CA HIS A 98 -4.35 -0.18 17.32
C HIS A 98 -5.64 -0.53 16.55
N HIS A 99 -6.36 -1.54 17.04
CA HIS A 99 -7.76 -1.81 16.64
C HIS A 99 -8.62 -0.54 16.70
N ARG A 100 -9.45 -0.32 15.68
CA ARG A 100 -10.19 0.95 15.48
C ARG A 100 -11.13 1.29 16.63
N ASP A 101 -11.83 0.32 17.20
CA ASP A 101 -12.71 0.55 18.37
C ASP A 101 -11.94 0.98 19.63
N VAL A 102 -10.71 0.51 19.79
CA VAL A 102 -9.87 0.91 20.93
C VAL A 102 -9.30 2.30 20.68
N TRP A 103 -8.87 2.57 19.44
CA TRP A 103 -8.40 3.90 19.08
C TRP A 103 -9.52 4.94 19.18
N SER A 104 -10.74 4.67 18.72
CA SER A 104 -11.86 5.61 18.82
C SER A 104 -12.19 5.96 20.27
N LYS A 105 -12.13 4.99 21.19
CA LYS A 105 -12.25 5.22 22.62
C LYS A 105 -11.16 6.17 23.15
N TRP A 106 -9.88 5.89 22.87
CA TRP A 106 -8.78 6.70 23.40
C TRP A 106 -8.66 8.07 22.75
N HIS A 107 -8.99 8.18 21.46
CA HIS A 107 -9.14 9.45 20.76
C HIS A 107 -10.20 10.32 21.42
N ALA A 108 -11.41 9.79 21.65
CA ALA A 108 -12.47 10.51 22.35
C ALA A 108 -12.07 10.92 23.78
N HIS A 109 -11.37 10.04 24.51
CA HIS A 109 -10.87 10.34 25.84
C HIS A 109 -9.84 11.48 25.82
N LEU A 110 -8.84 11.43 24.94
CA LEU A 110 -7.86 12.51 24.75
C LEU A 110 -8.53 13.85 24.43
N VAL A 111 -9.53 13.86 23.55
CA VAL A 111 -10.31 15.07 23.23
C VAL A 111 -11.07 15.60 24.47
N SER A 112 -11.58 14.70 25.32
CA SER A 112 -12.34 15.05 26.52
C SER A 112 -11.49 15.62 27.67
N LEU A 113 -10.21 15.22 27.76
CA LEU A 113 -9.26 15.75 28.76
C LEU A 113 -9.00 17.26 28.58
N GLY A 114 -9.30 17.82 27.40
CA GLY A 114 -9.14 19.24 27.12
C GLY A 114 -7.67 19.66 27.04
N GLY A 115 -7.34 20.82 27.59
CA GLY A 115 -6.02 21.44 27.44
C GLY A 115 -5.70 21.74 25.97
N GLU A 116 -4.48 21.41 25.55
CA GLU A 116 -4.01 21.62 24.17
C GLU A 116 -4.47 20.50 23.19
N ASN A 117 -5.07 19.40 23.67
CA ASN A 117 -5.31 18.21 22.85
C ASN A 117 -6.18 18.48 21.61
N LYS A 118 -7.25 19.29 21.74
CA LYS A 118 -8.13 19.62 20.63
C LYS A 118 -7.40 20.40 19.52
N ASP A 119 -6.53 21.32 19.91
CA ASP A 119 -5.73 22.09 18.97
C ASP A 119 -4.62 21.23 18.36
N THR A 120 -4.00 20.35 19.15
CA THR A 120 -3.05 19.33 18.68
C THR A 120 -3.68 18.44 17.60
N PHE A 121 -4.86 17.87 17.84
CA PHE A 121 -5.56 17.07 16.82
C PHE A 121 -5.89 17.91 15.59
N LYS A 122 -6.38 19.14 15.76
CA LYS A 122 -6.64 20.04 14.63
C LYS A 122 -5.39 20.26 13.76
N TRP A 123 -4.22 20.47 14.37
CA TRP A 123 -2.96 20.61 13.63
C TRP A 123 -2.63 19.35 12.82
N ILE A 124 -2.77 18.17 13.42
CA ILE A 124 -2.52 16.87 12.81
C ILE A 124 -3.50 16.61 11.65
N ASP A 125 -4.80 16.78 11.91
CA ASP A 125 -5.87 16.47 10.98
C ASP A 125 -5.77 17.33 9.71
N THR A 126 -5.38 18.59 9.88
CA THR A 126 -5.29 19.59 8.80
C THR A 126 -3.95 19.60 8.08
N ALA A 127 -2.92 18.92 8.60
CA ALA A 127 -1.62 18.83 7.96
C ALA A 127 -1.72 18.28 6.53
N LEU A 128 -0.93 18.77 5.58
CA LEU A 128 -1.01 18.32 4.19
C LEU A 128 -0.62 16.84 4.03
N PHE A 129 0.40 16.41 4.75
CA PHE A 129 0.91 15.04 4.83
C PHE A 129 1.76 14.93 6.11
N SER A 130 2.28 13.75 6.40
CA SER A 130 3.22 13.53 7.50
C SER A 130 4.61 13.15 7.00
N VAL A 131 5.63 13.50 7.77
CA VAL A 131 7.03 13.10 7.57
C VAL A 131 7.52 12.46 8.86
N SER A 132 7.92 11.19 8.81
CA SER A 132 8.49 10.47 9.94
C SER A 132 10.01 10.38 9.75
N LEU A 133 10.77 11.05 10.60
CA LEU A 133 12.23 10.97 10.66
C LEU A 133 12.59 9.86 11.65
N ASP A 134 12.92 8.69 11.12
CA ASP A 134 13.35 7.54 11.91
C ASP A 134 14.85 7.68 12.23
N ASP A 135 15.20 7.56 13.51
CA ASP A 135 16.57 7.72 14.02
C ASP A 135 17.40 6.42 13.97
N VAL A 136 16.84 5.39 13.35
CA VAL A 136 17.46 4.09 13.10
C VAL A 136 17.96 4.00 11.67
N ALA A 137 19.13 3.38 11.51
CA ALA A 137 19.58 2.90 10.20
C ALA A 137 19.01 1.50 9.97
N ILE A 138 18.48 1.26 8.78
CA ILE A 138 17.95 -0.05 8.43
C ILE A 138 19.03 -0.87 7.71
N SER A 139 18.97 -2.19 7.87
CA SER A 139 19.76 -3.15 7.11
C SER A 139 19.68 -2.85 5.60
N PRO A 140 20.73 -3.15 4.81
CA PRO A 140 20.69 -3.00 3.36
C PRO A 140 19.57 -3.81 2.66
N SER A 141 19.04 -4.83 3.34
CA SER A 141 17.95 -5.68 2.87
C SER A 141 16.73 -4.87 2.44
N LEU A 142 16.17 -5.22 1.28
CA LEU A 142 14.90 -4.67 0.81
C LEU A 142 13.73 -5.14 1.68
N ASP A 143 13.82 -6.34 2.26
CA ASP A 143 12.82 -6.91 3.17
C ASP A 143 12.69 -6.03 4.42
N ASP A 144 13.83 -5.66 5.01
CA ASP A 144 13.87 -4.79 6.21
C ASP A 144 13.43 -3.36 5.87
N HIS A 145 13.79 -2.84 4.69
CA HIS A 145 13.36 -1.52 4.26
C HIS A 145 11.83 -1.45 4.02
N ALA A 146 11.25 -2.48 3.40
CA ALA A 146 9.80 -2.58 3.23
C ALA A 146 9.07 -2.65 4.58
N ARG A 147 9.57 -3.50 5.50
CA ARG A 147 9.06 -3.63 6.87
C ARG A 147 9.10 -2.29 7.63
N ALA A 148 10.22 -1.58 7.59
CA ALA A 148 10.36 -0.26 8.20
C ALA A 148 9.38 0.77 7.60
N THR A 149 9.08 0.67 6.31
CA THR A 149 8.09 1.53 5.63
C THR A 149 6.65 1.18 6.04
N PHE A 150 6.32 -0.10 6.17
CA PHE A 150 4.97 -0.56 6.52
C PHE A 150 4.53 -0.07 7.91
N HIS A 151 5.39 -0.25 8.91
CA HIS A 151 5.00 -0.02 10.29
C HIS A 151 6.11 0.54 11.18
N GLY A 152 7.29 0.84 10.64
CA GLY A 152 8.46 1.26 11.45
C GLY A 152 8.98 0.16 12.36
N VAL A 153 9.98 0.49 13.19
CA VAL A 153 10.56 -0.47 14.14
C VAL A 153 9.61 -0.74 15.31
N SER A 154 9.01 0.31 15.88
CA SER A 154 8.15 0.25 17.06
C SER A 154 6.69 0.66 16.80
N GLY A 155 6.37 1.16 15.60
CA GLY A 155 5.06 1.73 15.27
C GLY A 155 4.75 3.07 15.96
N THR A 156 5.59 3.56 16.86
CA THR A 156 5.34 4.77 17.67
C THR A 156 5.63 6.07 16.90
N ASN A 157 6.63 6.08 16.02
CA ASN A 157 6.99 7.23 15.20
C ASN A 157 6.15 7.31 13.91
N ARG A 158 4.84 7.08 14.03
CA ARG A 158 3.88 7.02 12.92
C ARG A 158 2.54 7.64 13.32
N TRP A 159 1.80 8.10 12.32
CA TRP A 159 0.39 8.49 12.43
C TRP A 159 -0.39 7.87 11.29
N PHE A 160 -0.88 6.65 11.47
CA PHE A 160 -1.44 5.82 10.41
C PHE A 160 -2.79 6.32 9.86
N ASP A 161 -3.43 7.25 10.57
CA ASP A 161 -4.67 7.91 10.11
C ASP A 161 -4.42 8.95 9.02
N LYS A 162 -3.16 9.35 8.78
CA LYS A 162 -2.84 10.32 7.73
C LYS A 162 -2.88 9.65 6.38
N CYS A 163 -3.57 10.26 5.40
CA CYS A 163 -3.66 9.69 4.05
C CYS A 163 -2.28 9.37 3.44
N MET A 164 -1.28 10.21 3.68
CA MET A 164 0.08 10.02 3.19
C MET A 164 1.12 10.36 4.25
N SER A 165 2.08 9.47 4.43
CA SER A 165 3.25 9.62 5.29
C SER A 165 4.53 9.29 4.51
N VAL A 166 5.49 10.21 4.53
CA VAL A 166 6.85 9.97 4.04
C VAL A 166 7.70 9.52 5.21
N VAL A 167 8.35 8.38 5.10
CA VAL A 167 9.27 7.85 6.11
C VAL A 167 10.69 8.06 5.62
N VAL A 168 11.55 8.65 6.45
CA VAL A 168 12.97 8.86 6.16
C VAL A 168 13.78 8.24 7.28
N THR A 169 14.56 7.23 6.95
CA THR A 169 15.46 6.53 7.89
C THR A 169 16.78 7.30 8.04
N ARG A 170 17.55 7.00 9.09
CA ARG A 170 18.83 7.67 9.37
C ARG A 170 19.87 7.45 8.27
N ASP A 171 19.81 6.33 7.57
CA ASP A 171 20.64 6.01 6.39
C ASP A 171 20.05 6.55 5.08
N ALA A 172 19.14 7.53 5.17
CA ALA A 172 18.54 8.25 4.06
C ALA A 172 17.70 7.40 3.09
N ARG A 173 17.22 6.22 3.53
CA ARG A 173 16.21 5.48 2.79
C ARG A 173 14.84 6.10 3.00
N ILE A 174 14.08 6.17 1.91
CA ILE A 174 12.77 6.81 1.87
C ILE A 174 11.71 5.75 1.56
N GLY A 175 10.67 5.75 2.36
CA GLY A 175 9.45 4.98 2.16
C GLY A 175 8.21 5.87 2.16
N VAL A 176 7.11 5.35 1.66
CA VAL A 176 5.79 6.00 1.75
C VAL A 176 4.80 5.00 2.33
N ASN A 177 4.09 5.45 3.36
CA ASN A 177 2.96 4.75 3.96
C ASN A 177 1.69 5.56 3.73
N GLY A 178 0.53 4.91 3.59
CA GLY A 178 -0.71 5.63 3.33
C GLY A 178 -1.95 4.91 3.86
N GLU A 179 -2.91 5.72 4.31
CA GLU A 179 -4.25 5.28 4.68
C GLU A 179 -5.08 5.08 3.41
N HIS A 180 -5.67 3.90 3.25
CA HIS A 180 -6.18 3.43 1.94
C HIS A 180 -7.65 3.83 1.68
N SER A 181 -8.39 4.26 2.71
CA SER A 181 -9.79 4.63 2.54
C SER A 181 -10.05 5.81 1.58
N PRO A 182 -9.21 6.88 1.48
CA PRO A 182 -9.50 8.04 0.64
C PRO A 182 -9.17 7.83 -0.84
N CYS A 183 -8.21 6.95 -1.15
CA CYS A 183 -7.74 6.69 -2.51
C CYS A 183 -7.06 5.33 -2.65
N ASP A 184 -7.01 4.81 -3.87
CA ASP A 184 -6.29 3.59 -4.24
C ASP A 184 -4.80 3.85 -4.38
N ALA A 185 -3.96 2.86 -4.04
CA ALA A 185 -2.49 2.99 -4.00
C ALA A 185 -1.85 3.57 -5.28
N LEU A 186 -2.46 3.36 -6.45
CA LEU A 186 -2.02 3.93 -7.73
C LEU A 186 -1.90 5.46 -7.68
N VAL A 187 -2.85 6.11 -7.03
CA VAL A 187 -3.01 7.57 -7.02
C VAL A 187 -1.89 8.29 -6.25
N PRO A 188 -1.60 7.97 -4.96
CA PRO A 188 -0.45 8.53 -4.27
C PRO A 188 0.88 8.08 -4.88
N ALA A 189 0.98 6.85 -5.39
CA ALA A 189 2.20 6.36 -6.05
C ALA A 189 2.57 7.22 -7.27
N LEU A 190 1.60 7.53 -8.15
CA LEU A 190 1.83 8.41 -9.30
C LEU A 190 2.21 9.83 -8.86
N ALA A 191 1.54 10.36 -7.83
CA ALA A 191 1.84 11.70 -7.31
C ALA A 191 3.29 11.80 -6.79
N ILE A 192 3.75 10.79 -6.05
CA ILE A 192 5.10 10.74 -5.48
C ILE A 192 6.16 10.51 -6.56
N ASP A 193 5.93 9.59 -7.49
CA ASP A 193 6.88 9.35 -8.60
C ASP A 193 7.05 10.63 -9.45
N GLN A 194 5.96 11.32 -9.74
CA GLN A 194 5.98 12.58 -10.47
C GLN A 194 6.71 13.68 -9.68
N ALA A 195 6.49 13.78 -8.37
CA ALA A 195 7.19 14.73 -7.52
C ALA A 195 8.69 14.44 -7.49
N ALA A 196 9.09 13.20 -7.23
CA ALA A 196 10.49 12.77 -7.21
C ALA A 196 11.22 12.97 -8.55
N LYS A 197 10.47 12.93 -9.67
CA LYS A 197 11.02 13.19 -11.01
C LYS A 197 11.17 14.67 -11.34
N SER A 198 10.28 15.52 -10.80
CA SER A 198 10.10 16.89 -11.30
C SER A 198 10.60 17.98 -10.36
N GLU A 199 10.68 17.67 -9.07
CA GLU A 199 11.12 18.62 -8.04
C GLU A 199 12.65 18.64 -7.94
N PRO A 200 13.26 19.83 -7.82
CA PRO A 200 14.70 19.93 -7.70
C PRO A 200 15.17 19.45 -6.33
N ALA A 201 16.34 18.80 -6.29
CA ALA A 201 16.96 18.32 -5.04
C ALA A 201 17.59 19.44 -4.21
N VAL A 202 17.82 20.60 -4.82
CA VAL A 202 18.41 21.81 -4.22
C VAL A 202 17.68 23.04 -4.71
N ASP A 203 17.89 24.16 -4.05
CA ASP A 203 17.31 25.42 -4.50
C ASP A 203 17.80 25.82 -5.90
N PRO A 204 16.91 26.27 -6.80
CA PRO A 204 17.31 26.78 -8.10
C PRO A 204 18.13 28.07 -7.95
N SER A 205 19.01 28.34 -8.93
CA SER A 205 19.80 29.57 -8.96
C SER A 205 18.92 30.82 -8.85
N GLY A 206 19.24 31.70 -7.91
CA GLY A 206 18.47 32.93 -7.65
C GLY A 206 17.24 32.73 -6.75
N ALA A 207 17.09 31.56 -6.11
CA ALA A 207 16.08 31.37 -5.07
C ALA A 207 16.23 32.41 -3.96
N VAL A 208 15.13 33.09 -3.64
CA VAL A 208 15.08 34.08 -2.56
C VAL A 208 14.73 33.35 -1.27
N ILE A 209 15.69 33.23 -0.38
CA ILE A 209 15.54 32.61 0.94
C ILE A 209 15.12 33.71 1.94
N MET A 210 14.10 33.41 2.75
CA MET A 210 13.65 34.29 3.83
C MET A 210 14.76 34.52 4.85
N SER A 211 14.93 35.79 5.23
CA SER A 211 15.90 36.20 6.25
C SER A 211 15.52 35.72 7.65
N THR A 212 14.22 35.62 7.94
CA THR A 212 13.69 35.10 9.21
C THR A 212 12.99 33.76 8.96
N PRO A 213 13.48 32.65 9.54
CA PRO A 213 12.83 31.35 9.41
C PRO A 213 11.43 31.33 10.02
N ASN A 214 10.51 30.57 9.42
CA ASN A 214 9.23 30.27 10.04
C ASN A 214 9.44 29.39 11.28
N ALA A 215 8.76 29.73 12.38
CA ALA A 215 8.82 28.93 13.59
C ALA A 215 8.09 27.59 13.40
N VAL A 216 8.78 26.50 13.76
CA VAL A 216 8.17 25.17 13.90
C VAL A 216 7.42 25.08 15.21
N HIS A 217 6.32 24.32 15.23
CA HIS A 217 5.45 24.22 16.40
C HIS A 217 5.48 22.80 16.98
N LYS A 218 6.03 22.63 18.18
CA LYS A 218 5.97 21.36 18.93
C LYS A 218 4.56 21.16 19.46
N LEU A 219 3.93 20.04 19.13
CA LEU A 219 2.62 19.67 19.69
C LEU A 219 2.81 19.01 21.06
N LYS A 220 1.89 19.30 21.98
CA LYS A 220 1.89 18.74 23.34
C LYS A 220 0.61 18.01 23.64
N TRP A 221 0.67 17.17 24.66
CA TRP A 221 -0.44 16.34 25.09
C TRP A 221 -0.76 16.52 26.57
N THR A 222 -2.05 16.70 26.86
CA THR A 222 -2.60 16.54 28.20
C THR A 222 -3.03 15.09 28.38
N VAL A 223 -2.38 14.36 29.29
CA VAL A 223 -2.66 12.93 29.53
C VAL A 223 -2.93 12.66 31.01
N ASP A 224 -3.88 11.77 31.27
CA ASP A 224 -4.17 11.22 32.59
C ASP A 224 -3.53 9.83 32.77
N GLU A 225 -3.76 9.21 33.92
CA GLU A 225 -3.22 7.88 34.21
C GLU A 225 -3.83 6.78 33.35
N ASN A 226 -5.09 6.95 32.91
CA ASN A 226 -5.73 6.00 32.00
C ASN A 226 -5.03 5.95 30.65
N ILE A 227 -4.68 7.12 30.08
CA ILE A 227 -3.88 7.19 28.84
C ILE A 227 -2.50 6.57 29.04
N ARG A 228 -1.83 6.83 30.17
CA ARG A 228 -0.51 6.23 30.45
C ARG A 228 -0.55 4.70 30.47
N ASN A 229 -1.54 4.12 31.13
CA ASN A 229 -1.74 2.66 31.16
C ASN A 229 -2.08 2.12 29.77
N ALA A 230 -2.98 2.79 29.05
CA ALA A 230 -3.37 2.40 27.70
C ALA A 230 -2.21 2.43 26.69
N LEU A 231 -1.24 3.35 26.87
CA LEU A 231 -0.04 3.39 26.04
C LEU A 231 0.84 2.15 26.21
N VAL A 232 0.87 1.53 27.40
CA VAL A 232 1.61 0.27 27.62
C VAL A 232 0.94 -0.85 26.85
N GLU A 233 -0.37 -1.01 27.00
CA GLU A 233 -1.16 -2.01 26.27
C GLU A 233 -1.05 -1.83 24.75
N ALA A 234 -1.13 -0.58 24.28
CA ALA A 234 -1.05 -0.28 22.85
C ALA A 234 0.33 -0.62 22.27
N LYS A 235 1.42 -0.36 23.01
CA LYS A 235 2.78 -0.77 22.61
C LYS A 235 2.89 -2.28 22.48
N GLU A 236 2.36 -3.04 23.44
CA GLU A 236 2.38 -4.50 23.38
C GLU A 236 1.55 -5.04 22.20
N PHE A 237 0.36 -4.47 21.97
CA PHE A 237 -0.49 -4.85 20.85
C PHE A 237 0.21 -4.61 19.52
N VAL A 238 0.72 -3.39 19.31
CA VAL A 238 1.39 -3.02 18.06
C VAL A 238 2.66 -3.84 17.87
N TYR A 239 3.45 -4.07 18.93
CA TYR A 239 4.62 -4.95 18.86
C TYR A 239 4.25 -6.37 18.40
N LYS A 240 3.19 -6.97 18.94
CA LYS A 240 2.71 -8.29 18.50
C LYS A 240 2.25 -8.27 17.05
N LEU A 241 1.53 -7.23 16.64
CA LEU A 241 1.02 -7.07 15.28
C LEU A 241 2.17 -6.95 14.26
N THR A 242 3.15 -6.09 14.52
CA THR A 242 4.29 -5.87 13.62
C THR A 242 5.25 -7.06 13.60
N SER A 243 5.46 -7.71 14.75
CA SER A 243 6.28 -8.93 14.84
C SER A 243 5.65 -10.12 14.11
N ASN A 244 4.32 -10.11 13.91
CA ASN A 244 3.63 -11.13 13.15
C ASN A 244 3.63 -10.90 11.64
N SER A 245 4.16 -9.76 11.15
CA SER A 245 4.30 -9.51 9.72
C SER A 245 5.55 -10.22 9.18
N ASP A 246 5.41 -11.11 8.19
CA ASP A 246 6.54 -11.71 7.46
C ASP A 246 6.63 -11.05 6.08
N VAL A 247 7.72 -10.34 5.79
CA VAL A 247 7.88 -9.52 4.57
C VAL A 247 9.06 -10.02 3.76
N ALA A 248 8.85 -10.22 2.46
CA ALA A 248 9.91 -10.48 1.49
C ALA A 248 9.72 -9.62 0.24
N VAL A 249 10.83 -9.14 -0.31
CA VAL A 249 10.88 -8.35 -1.55
C VAL A 249 11.69 -9.12 -2.59
N LEU A 250 11.11 -9.25 -3.77
CA LEU A 250 11.73 -9.81 -4.96
C LEU A 250 12.18 -8.69 -5.90
N HIS A 251 13.45 -8.69 -6.29
CA HIS A 251 13.95 -8.04 -7.50
C HIS A 251 14.46 -9.10 -8.46
N PHE A 252 13.62 -9.49 -9.42
CA PHE A 252 13.98 -10.47 -10.42
C PHE A 252 14.48 -9.77 -11.69
N THR A 253 15.77 -9.85 -11.95
CA THR A 253 16.46 -9.08 -13.02
C THR A 253 16.89 -9.92 -14.22
N GLU A 254 16.46 -11.18 -14.30
CA GLU A 254 16.84 -12.05 -15.42
C GLU A 254 16.04 -11.72 -16.68
N TYR A 255 14.80 -11.26 -16.51
CA TYR A 255 13.97 -10.71 -17.58
C TYR A 255 12.81 -9.87 -17.01
N GLY A 256 12.07 -9.22 -17.91
CA GLY A 256 10.81 -8.56 -17.58
C GLY A 256 9.82 -8.59 -18.75
N ALA A 257 9.04 -7.52 -18.89
CA ALA A 257 7.99 -7.38 -19.90
C ALA A 257 8.50 -7.61 -21.33
N GLY A 258 9.77 -7.30 -21.63
CA GLY A 258 10.37 -7.50 -22.95
C GLY A 258 10.39 -8.97 -23.36
N LEU A 259 10.89 -9.86 -22.49
CA LEU A 259 10.93 -11.30 -22.77
C LEU A 259 9.52 -11.90 -22.76
N ILE A 260 8.67 -11.49 -21.81
CA ILE A 260 7.29 -11.98 -21.70
C ILE A 260 6.53 -11.73 -23.00
N LYS A 261 6.60 -10.50 -23.54
CA LYS A 261 5.94 -10.15 -24.82
C LYS A 261 6.56 -10.90 -26.01
N LYS A 262 7.90 -11.06 -26.03
CA LYS A 262 8.62 -11.68 -27.14
C LYS A 262 8.37 -13.19 -27.27
N THR A 263 8.40 -13.91 -26.14
CA THR A 263 8.37 -15.38 -26.12
C THR A 263 7.04 -15.91 -25.64
N GLY A 264 6.52 -15.34 -24.55
CA GLY A 264 5.22 -15.69 -24.01
C GLY A 264 4.07 -15.19 -24.87
N LYS A 265 4.22 -14.09 -25.62
CA LYS A 265 3.17 -13.47 -26.46
C LYS A 265 1.84 -13.25 -25.71
N VAL A 266 1.94 -12.86 -24.43
CA VAL A 266 0.80 -12.59 -23.54
C VAL A 266 0.97 -11.22 -22.86
N SER A 267 -0.09 -10.76 -22.19
CA SER A 267 0.01 -9.62 -21.27
C SER A 267 1.02 -9.93 -20.16
N PRO A 268 1.96 -9.01 -19.83
CA PRO A 268 2.85 -9.19 -18.69
C PRO A 268 2.12 -9.38 -17.36
N ASP A 269 0.99 -8.70 -17.18
CA ASP A 269 0.17 -8.82 -15.98
C ASP A 269 -0.44 -10.22 -15.84
N ALA A 270 -1.06 -10.73 -16.92
CA ALA A 270 -1.59 -12.09 -16.97
C ALA A 270 -0.50 -13.15 -16.74
N TYR A 271 0.68 -12.94 -17.32
CA TYR A 271 1.85 -13.81 -17.09
C TYR A 271 2.20 -13.90 -15.60
N ILE A 272 2.29 -12.76 -14.92
CA ILE A 272 2.62 -12.71 -13.48
C ILE A 272 1.51 -13.40 -12.66
N GLN A 273 0.24 -13.15 -12.97
CA GLN A 273 -0.88 -13.78 -12.27
C GLN A 273 -0.90 -15.31 -12.41
N MET A 274 -0.57 -15.84 -13.59
CA MET A 274 -0.41 -17.29 -13.77
C MET A 274 0.80 -17.84 -12.99
N CYS A 275 1.90 -17.09 -12.93
CA CYS A 275 3.07 -17.47 -12.14
C CYS A 275 2.75 -17.45 -10.63
N ILE A 276 1.94 -16.51 -10.15
CA ILE A 276 1.51 -16.45 -8.73
C ILE A 276 0.71 -17.71 -8.38
N GLN A 277 -0.24 -18.10 -9.23
CA GLN A 277 -1.05 -19.30 -9.00
C GLN A 277 -0.20 -20.57 -9.04
N LEU A 278 0.69 -20.69 -10.02
CA LEU A 278 1.60 -21.83 -10.13
C LEU A 278 2.56 -21.92 -8.92
N THR A 279 3.00 -20.78 -8.40
CA THR A 279 3.84 -20.70 -7.19
C THR A 279 3.09 -21.18 -5.97
N TYR A 280 1.86 -20.70 -5.77
CA TYR A 280 1.03 -21.12 -4.66
C TYR A 280 0.76 -22.64 -4.71
N TYR A 281 0.41 -23.17 -5.89
CA TYR A 281 0.20 -24.60 -6.06
C TYR A 281 1.45 -25.43 -5.73
N ARG A 282 2.65 -24.97 -6.12
CA ARG A 282 3.91 -25.68 -5.79
C ARG A 282 4.20 -25.73 -4.30
N LEU A 283 3.82 -24.70 -3.56
CA LEU A 283 4.03 -24.64 -2.11
C LEU A 283 2.97 -25.41 -1.33
N HIS A 284 1.72 -25.37 -1.80
CA HIS A 284 0.56 -25.77 -1.00
C HIS A 284 -0.23 -26.94 -1.59
N GLY A 285 0.07 -27.36 -2.82
CA GLY A 285 -0.57 -28.50 -3.50
C GLY A 285 -2.03 -28.26 -3.94
N GLN A 286 -2.49 -27.01 -3.93
CA GLN A 286 -3.86 -26.65 -4.30
C GLN A 286 -3.94 -25.24 -4.89
N CYS A 287 -5.00 -24.97 -5.64
CA CYS A 287 -5.36 -23.62 -6.09
C CYS A 287 -6.36 -22.97 -5.10
N VAL A 288 -6.30 -21.65 -4.96
CA VAL A 288 -7.12 -20.88 -4.00
C VAL A 288 -7.72 -19.63 -4.61
N GLY A 289 -8.63 -18.97 -3.89
CA GLY A 289 -9.20 -17.70 -4.30
C GLY A 289 -8.12 -16.60 -4.42
N VAL A 290 -8.09 -15.95 -5.57
CA VAL A 290 -7.19 -14.82 -5.86
C VAL A 290 -8.02 -13.56 -6.04
N TYR A 291 -7.72 -12.54 -5.24
CA TYR A 291 -8.15 -11.17 -5.46
C TYR A 291 -7.08 -10.45 -6.27
N GLU A 292 -7.48 -9.76 -7.32
CA GLU A 292 -6.67 -8.78 -8.02
C GLU A 292 -7.45 -7.48 -8.23
N THR A 293 -6.81 -6.36 -7.95
CA THR A 293 -7.44 -5.05 -8.11
C THR A 293 -7.70 -4.70 -9.58
N ALA A 294 -8.96 -4.53 -9.96
CA ALA A 294 -9.36 -3.95 -11.24
C ALA A 294 -9.78 -2.49 -11.06
N SER A 295 -9.10 -1.53 -11.70
CA SER A 295 -9.47 -0.12 -11.60
C SER A 295 -10.75 0.18 -12.37
N THR A 296 -11.74 0.79 -11.71
CA THR A 296 -13.00 1.24 -12.33
C THR A 296 -13.01 2.75 -12.58
N ARG A 297 -11.85 3.41 -12.57
CA ARG A 297 -11.71 4.86 -12.81
C ARG A 297 -12.21 5.32 -14.19
N LYS A 298 -12.64 4.43 -15.09
CA LYS A 298 -13.41 4.79 -16.29
C LYS A 298 -14.76 5.45 -15.94
N TYR A 299 -15.29 5.18 -14.75
CA TYR A 299 -16.54 5.73 -14.23
C TYR A 299 -16.28 6.87 -13.23
N LEU A 300 -17.26 7.77 -13.10
CA LEU A 300 -17.24 8.84 -12.10
C LEU A 300 -17.15 8.25 -10.68
N HIS A 301 -16.17 8.72 -9.90
CA HIS A 301 -15.84 8.22 -8.55
C HIS A 301 -15.44 6.73 -8.50
N GLY A 302 -15.07 6.15 -9.65
CA GLY A 302 -14.59 4.77 -9.72
C GLY A 302 -13.38 4.53 -8.81
N ARG A 303 -13.48 3.45 -8.02
CA ARG A 303 -12.41 2.90 -7.19
C ARG A 303 -11.95 1.58 -7.82
N THR A 304 -12.45 0.47 -7.28
CA THR A 304 -12.01 -0.87 -7.65
C THR A 304 -13.18 -1.83 -7.81
N GLU A 305 -13.03 -2.76 -8.75
CA GLU A 305 -13.72 -4.04 -8.80
C GLU A 305 -12.67 -5.16 -8.59
N THR A 306 -13.12 -6.38 -8.42
CA THR A 306 -12.29 -7.57 -8.22
C THR A 306 -12.13 -8.32 -9.52
N CYS A 307 -10.89 -8.53 -9.96
CA CYS A 307 -10.57 -9.60 -10.88
C CYS A 307 -10.29 -10.87 -10.08
N ARG A 308 -11.02 -11.94 -10.39
CA ARG A 308 -10.80 -13.26 -9.80
C ARG A 308 -9.83 -14.02 -10.70
N SER A 309 -8.54 -13.88 -10.43
CA SER A 309 -7.50 -14.41 -11.33
C SER A 309 -7.51 -15.94 -11.40
N HIS A 310 -8.00 -16.62 -10.36
CA HIS A 310 -8.23 -18.06 -10.37
C HIS A 310 -9.53 -18.41 -11.12
N SER A 311 -9.36 -18.79 -12.39
CA SER A 311 -10.38 -19.33 -13.30
C SER A 311 -10.17 -20.81 -13.59
N ILE A 312 -11.11 -21.44 -14.29
CA ILE A 312 -11.00 -22.83 -14.77
C ILE A 312 -9.74 -22.99 -15.64
N GLU A 313 -9.50 -22.06 -16.55
CA GLU A 313 -8.35 -22.10 -17.46
C GLU A 313 -7.02 -21.97 -16.71
N SER A 314 -6.97 -21.12 -15.68
CA SER A 314 -5.77 -21.00 -14.84
C SER A 314 -5.50 -22.25 -14.01
N HIS A 315 -6.56 -22.89 -13.49
CA HIS A 315 -6.47 -24.17 -12.79
C HIS A 315 -5.93 -25.26 -13.73
N ASP A 316 -6.50 -25.37 -14.93
CA ASP A 316 -6.09 -26.35 -15.94
C ASP A 316 -4.64 -26.15 -16.38
N PHE A 317 -4.20 -24.89 -16.54
CA PHE A 317 -2.80 -24.58 -16.80
C PHE A 317 -1.88 -25.07 -15.67
N VAL A 318 -2.19 -24.76 -14.41
CA VAL A 318 -1.38 -25.12 -13.25
C VAL A 318 -1.25 -26.65 -13.10
N GLU A 319 -2.36 -27.38 -13.27
CA GLU A 319 -2.40 -28.84 -13.27
C GLU A 319 -1.59 -29.43 -14.43
N LEU A 320 -1.78 -28.92 -15.65
CA LEU A 320 -1.09 -29.41 -16.84
C LEU A 320 0.42 -29.14 -16.78
N PHE A 321 0.84 -28.03 -16.18
CA PHE A 321 2.25 -27.65 -16.06
C PHE A 321 3.08 -28.71 -15.34
N HIS A 322 2.51 -29.37 -14.32
CA HIS A 322 3.19 -30.36 -13.50
C HIS A 322 3.17 -31.79 -14.08
N LYS A 323 2.40 -32.05 -15.14
CA LYS A 323 2.39 -33.37 -15.78
C LYS A 323 3.70 -33.61 -16.54
N LYS A 324 4.32 -34.77 -16.31
CA LYS A 324 5.62 -35.15 -16.90
C LYS A 324 5.52 -35.52 -18.38
N ASP A 325 4.44 -36.16 -18.79
CA ASP A 325 4.26 -36.70 -20.15
C ASP A 325 3.52 -35.74 -21.10
N ILE A 326 3.63 -34.43 -20.85
CA ILE A 326 2.98 -33.40 -21.65
C ILE A 326 4.03 -32.51 -22.31
N SER A 327 3.85 -32.29 -23.62
CA SER A 327 4.77 -31.47 -24.41
C SER A 327 4.79 -30.01 -23.91
N ALA A 328 5.93 -29.33 -24.08
CA ALA A 328 6.03 -27.90 -23.80
C ALA A 328 5.02 -27.05 -24.59
N MET A 329 4.67 -27.47 -25.81
CA MET A 329 3.65 -26.79 -26.62
C MET A 329 2.26 -26.89 -25.99
N SER A 330 1.86 -28.08 -25.54
CA SER A 330 0.56 -28.27 -24.87
C SER A 330 0.46 -27.47 -23.56
N LYS A 331 1.55 -27.40 -22.78
CA LYS A 331 1.62 -26.54 -21.58
C LYS A 331 1.51 -25.06 -21.95
N TYR A 332 2.18 -24.65 -23.04
CA TYR A 332 2.14 -23.28 -23.56
C TYR A 332 0.75 -22.91 -24.10
N ASP A 333 0.02 -23.83 -24.74
CA ASP A 333 -1.34 -23.57 -25.23
C ASP A 333 -2.33 -23.38 -24.06
N ALA A 334 -2.22 -24.19 -23.01
CA ALA A 334 -2.99 -23.98 -21.78
C ALA A 334 -2.62 -22.66 -21.09
N PHE A 335 -1.32 -22.32 -21.04
CA PHE A 335 -0.83 -21.04 -20.52
C PHE A 335 -1.40 -19.84 -21.28
N GLN A 336 -1.40 -19.89 -22.62
CA GLN A 336 -2.00 -18.88 -23.48
C GLN A 336 -3.49 -18.72 -23.20
N THR A 337 -4.21 -19.84 -23.09
CA THR A 337 -5.65 -19.88 -22.81
C THR A 337 -5.96 -19.24 -21.46
N ALA A 338 -5.19 -19.60 -20.42
CA ALA A 338 -5.33 -19.02 -19.09
C ALA A 338 -5.03 -17.51 -19.05
N CYS A 339 -3.98 -17.07 -19.77
CA CYS A 339 -3.67 -15.65 -19.88
C CYS A 339 -4.76 -14.87 -20.63
N GLN A 340 -5.35 -15.44 -21.68
CA GLN A 340 -6.44 -14.82 -22.42
C GLN A 340 -7.71 -14.70 -21.57
N ALA A 341 -8.04 -15.75 -20.80
CA ALA A 341 -9.14 -15.73 -19.84
C ALA A 341 -8.93 -14.64 -18.78
N HIS A 342 -7.73 -14.56 -18.21
CA HIS A 342 -7.36 -13.50 -17.26
C HIS A 342 -7.54 -12.10 -17.86
N VAL A 343 -7.00 -11.84 -19.06
CA VAL A 343 -7.12 -10.54 -19.75
C VAL A 343 -8.59 -10.17 -19.98
N LYS A 344 -9.43 -11.14 -20.35
CA LYS A 344 -10.87 -10.94 -20.49
C LYS A 344 -11.48 -10.53 -19.14
N THR A 345 -11.23 -11.29 -18.07
CA THR A 345 -11.80 -11.04 -16.74
C THR A 345 -11.36 -9.70 -16.15
N ILE A 346 -10.08 -9.34 -16.22
CA ILE A 346 -9.59 -8.04 -15.70
C ILE A 346 -10.16 -6.86 -16.50
N THR A 347 -10.38 -7.04 -17.80
CA THR A 347 -11.01 -6.03 -18.66
C THR A 347 -12.48 -5.85 -18.28
N GLU A 348 -13.25 -6.94 -18.19
CA GLU A 348 -14.65 -6.92 -17.77
C GLU A 348 -14.81 -6.30 -16.37
N ALA A 349 -13.96 -6.69 -15.41
CA ALA A 349 -13.97 -6.10 -14.07
C ALA A 349 -13.66 -4.59 -14.10
N GLY A 350 -12.67 -4.15 -14.89
CA GLY A 350 -12.35 -2.72 -15.07
C GLY A 350 -13.44 -1.92 -15.79
N ASP A 351 -14.26 -2.61 -16.59
CA ASP A 351 -15.48 -2.09 -17.23
C ASP A 351 -16.73 -2.26 -16.34
N ALA A 352 -16.54 -2.49 -15.03
CA ALA A 352 -17.62 -2.65 -14.04
C ALA A 352 -18.63 -3.77 -14.36
N HIS A 353 -18.18 -4.80 -15.08
CA HIS A 353 -18.92 -6.04 -15.31
C HIS A 353 -18.51 -7.19 -14.38
N GLY A 354 -17.70 -6.89 -13.36
CA GLY A 354 -17.37 -7.84 -12.29
C GLY A 354 -18.56 -8.11 -11.35
N VAL A 355 -18.46 -9.19 -10.58
CA VAL A 355 -19.56 -9.63 -9.70
C VAL A 355 -19.41 -9.16 -8.26
N ASP A 356 -18.19 -8.94 -7.78
CA ASP A 356 -17.92 -8.78 -6.36
C ASP A 356 -18.51 -7.50 -5.76
N ARG A 357 -18.36 -6.34 -6.41
CA ARG A 357 -19.01 -5.10 -5.91
C ARG A 357 -20.52 -5.14 -6.09
N HIS A 358 -21.03 -5.79 -7.13
CA HIS A 358 -22.47 -5.98 -7.31
C HIS A 358 -23.06 -6.85 -6.19
N LEU A 359 -22.45 -8.00 -5.90
CA LEU A 359 -22.87 -8.88 -4.80
C LEU A 359 -22.75 -8.18 -3.44
N LEU A 360 -21.70 -7.39 -3.21
CA LEU A 360 -21.59 -6.55 -2.01
C LEU A 360 -22.75 -5.55 -1.93
N GLY A 361 -23.08 -4.85 -3.03
CA GLY A 361 -24.22 -3.93 -3.08
C GLY A 361 -25.54 -4.61 -2.72
N LEU A 362 -25.81 -5.78 -3.31
CA LEU A 362 -26.99 -6.59 -2.98
C LEU A 362 -27.00 -7.02 -1.51
N LYS A 363 -25.85 -7.42 -0.96
CA LYS A 363 -25.73 -7.80 0.46
C LYS A 363 -26.02 -6.61 1.38
N LEU A 364 -25.53 -5.41 1.05
CA LEU A 364 -25.77 -4.19 1.83
C LEU A 364 -27.21 -3.67 1.72
N MET A 365 -27.97 -4.09 0.71
CA MET A 365 -29.39 -3.79 0.58
C MET A 365 -30.29 -4.68 1.45
N VAL A 366 -29.78 -5.81 1.96
CA VAL A 366 -30.53 -6.69 2.87
C VAL A 366 -30.72 -6.00 4.22
N LYS A 367 -31.98 -5.85 4.65
CA LYS A 367 -32.33 -5.19 5.91
C LYS A 367 -32.24 -6.19 7.07
N PRO A 368 -31.98 -5.73 8.31
CA PRO A 368 -32.03 -6.60 9.50
C PRO A 368 -33.38 -7.30 9.71
N THR A 369 -34.47 -6.74 9.16
CA THR A 369 -35.82 -7.30 9.23
C THR A 369 -36.10 -8.35 8.16
N ASP A 370 -35.24 -8.48 7.14
CA ASP A 370 -35.43 -9.44 6.06
C ASP A 370 -35.06 -10.85 6.54
N PRO A 371 -35.70 -11.91 6.00
CA PRO A 371 -35.27 -13.27 6.28
C PRO A 371 -33.81 -13.48 5.81
N PRO A 372 -33.01 -14.32 6.49
CA PRO A 372 -31.65 -14.60 6.08
C PRO A 372 -31.58 -15.05 4.62
N SER A 373 -30.76 -14.37 3.81
CA SER A 373 -30.56 -14.74 2.41
C SER A 373 -29.87 -16.09 2.31
N ALA A 374 -30.53 -17.09 1.73
CA ALA A 374 -29.95 -18.40 1.47
C ALA A 374 -28.68 -18.33 0.61
N PHE A 375 -28.58 -17.33 -0.28
CA PHE A 375 -27.39 -17.12 -1.11
C PHE A 375 -26.21 -16.57 -0.28
N PHE A 376 -26.41 -15.49 0.48
CA PHE A 376 -25.32 -14.85 1.24
C PHE A 376 -24.90 -15.61 2.50
N THR A 377 -25.76 -16.50 2.99
CA THR A 377 -25.44 -17.41 4.12
C THR A 377 -24.85 -18.75 3.64
N HIS A 378 -24.83 -19.00 2.33
CA HIS A 378 -24.27 -20.23 1.80
C HIS A 378 -22.75 -20.31 2.03
N PRO A 379 -22.19 -21.42 2.53
CA PRO A 379 -20.76 -21.54 2.82
C PRO A 379 -19.85 -21.24 1.61
N VAL A 380 -20.28 -21.61 0.40
CA VAL A 380 -19.54 -21.33 -0.84
C VAL A 380 -19.38 -19.83 -1.10
N TYR A 381 -20.34 -18.98 -0.72
CA TYR A 381 -20.18 -17.53 -0.87
C TYR A 381 -19.12 -16.97 0.09
N ALA A 382 -19.08 -17.48 1.33
CA ALA A 382 -18.03 -17.12 2.28
C ALA A 382 -16.65 -17.58 1.78
N GLN A 383 -16.54 -18.81 1.29
CA GLN A 383 -15.31 -19.35 0.73
C GLN A 383 -14.86 -18.58 -0.52
N SER A 384 -15.79 -18.20 -1.41
CA SER A 384 -15.46 -17.46 -2.63
C SER A 384 -15.02 -16.03 -2.37
N SER A 385 -15.23 -15.50 -1.16
CA SER A 385 -14.76 -14.17 -0.73
C SER A 385 -13.59 -14.26 0.27
N GLN A 386 -13.01 -15.44 0.45
CA GLN A 386 -11.77 -15.64 1.18
C GLN A 386 -10.57 -15.48 0.23
N TRP A 387 -9.92 -14.32 0.31
CA TRP A 387 -8.80 -13.95 -0.56
C TRP A 387 -7.47 -14.42 0.01
N THR A 388 -7.23 -15.73 -0.06
CA THR A 388 -5.96 -16.33 0.36
C THR A 388 -4.76 -15.72 -0.37
N LEU A 389 -4.94 -15.35 -1.64
CA LEU A 389 -4.01 -14.51 -2.38
C LEU A 389 -4.68 -13.16 -2.66
N SER A 390 -4.14 -12.08 -2.10
CA SER A 390 -4.57 -10.72 -2.40
C SER A 390 -3.47 -9.98 -3.13
N THR A 391 -3.75 -9.57 -4.36
CA THR A 391 -2.73 -9.08 -5.30
C THR A 391 -3.12 -7.73 -5.90
N SER A 392 -2.11 -6.97 -6.31
CA SER A 392 -2.30 -5.74 -7.07
C SER A 392 -1.10 -5.46 -7.96
N GLY A 393 -1.33 -5.28 -9.25
CA GLY A 393 -0.34 -4.67 -10.15
C GLY A 393 -0.26 -3.15 -9.94
N LEU A 394 0.94 -2.58 -10.11
CA LEU A 394 1.18 -1.15 -10.15
C LEU A 394 2.05 -0.80 -11.38
N PHE A 395 2.06 0.48 -11.77
CA PHE A 395 2.96 0.95 -12.83
C PHE A 395 4.43 0.77 -12.41
N PHE A 396 5.29 0.59 -13.40
CA PHE A 396 6.72 0.47 -13.15
C PHE A 396 7.38 1.84 -12.97
N SER A 397 8.20 1.96 -11.94
CA SER A 397 9.14 3.06 -11.73
C SER A 397 10.49 2.52 -11.22
N ASP A 398 11.58 3.07 -11.73
CA ASP A 398 12.94 2.79 -11.23
C ASP A 398 13.13 3.31 -9.79
N ARG A 399 12.37 4.33 -9.38
CA ARG A 399 12.46 4.96 -8.05
C ARG A 399 11.74 4.16 -6.97
N MET A 400 10.79 3.31 -7.35
CA MET A 400 10.06 2.45 -6.42
C MET A 400 10.81 1.15 -6.22
N LEU A 401 11.48 1.02 -5.08
CA LEU A 401 12.28 -0.17 -4.75
C LEU A 401 11.42 -1.31 -4.22
N ALA A 402 10.39 -1.03 -3.44
CA ALA A 402 9.49 -2.04 -2.91
C ALA A 402 8.08 -1.47 -2.82
N THR A 403 7.10 -2.36 -2.88
CA THR A 403 5.67 -2.07 -2.75
C THR A 403 5.00 -3.26 -2.06
N GLY A 404 3.88 -3.07 -1.39
CA GLY A 404 3.14 -4.18 -0.80
C GLY A 404 2.16 -3.73 0.26
N PHE A 405 1.44 -4.71 0.79
CA PHE A 405 0.45 -4.56 1.85
C PHE A 405 0.31 -5.90 2.57
N GLY A 406 -0.26 -5.88 3.78
CA GLY A 406 -0.44 -7.09 4.57
C GLY A 406 -1.46 -8.07 3.98
N ALA A 407 -1.28 -9.36 4.23
CA ALA A 407 -2.27 -10.40 3.96
C ALA A 407 -3.61 -10.08 4.63
N VAL A 408 -4.69 -10.31 3.87
CA VAL A 408 -6.06 -9.99 4.29
C VAL A 408 -6.74 -11.13 5.07
N VAL A 409 -6.10 -12.29 5.11
CA VAL A 409 -6.44 -13.45 5.96
C VAL A 409 -5.15 -13.99 6.57
N ALA A 410 -5.25 -14.68 7.72
CA ALA A 410 -4.08 -15.12 8.47
C ALA A 410 -3.24 -16.17 7.72
N GLU A 411 -3.90 -17.03 6.95
CA GLU A 411 -3.33 -18.14 6.18
C GLU A 411 -3.03 -17.75 4.72
N GLY A 412 -2.96 -16.45 4.44
CA GLY A 412 -2.85 -15.90 3.10
C GLY A 412 -1.61 -15.05 2.88
N TYR A 413 -1.60 -14.40 1.71
CA TYR A 413 -0.53 -13.52 1.29
C TYR A 413 -1.09 -12.20 0.72
N GLY A 414 -0.45 -11.09 1.05
CA GLY A 414 -0.63 -9.80 0.40
C GLY A 414 0.54 -9.52 -0.55
N MET A 415 0.24 -9.16 -1.80
CA MET A 415 1.26 -8.95 -2.83
C MET A 415 1.01 -7.71 -3.67
N ASN A 416 2.05 -6.93 -3.89
CA ASN A 416 2.06 -5.90 -4.94
C ASN A 416 3.25 -6.15 -5.87
N TYR A 417 3.06 -5.94 -7.16
CA TYR A 417 4.13 -6.12 -8.14
C TYR A 417 4.17 -5.02 -9.20
N THR A 418 5.36 -4.82 -9.75
CA THR A 418 5.61 -3.94 -10.89
C THR A 418 6.47 -4.65 -11.92
N ILE A 419 6.26 -4.34 -13.20
CA ILE A 419 6.88 -5.05 -14.31
C ILE A 419 7.59 -4.04 -15.22
N GLY A 420 8.91 -3.99 -15.12
CA GLY A 420 9.79 -3.25 -16.04
C GLY A 420 10.14 -4.10 -17.26
N ASP A 421 10.91 -3.54 -18.20
CA ASP A 421 11.26 -4.26 -19.43
C ASP A 421 12.19 -5.46 -19.18
N SER A 422 13.13 -5.31 -18.24
CA SER A 422 14.14 -6.31 -17.85
C SER A 422 14.13 -6.66 -16.35
N ILE A 423 13.12 -6.22 -15.61
CA ILE A 423 13.01 -6.46 -14.17
C ILE A 423 11.55 -6.66 -13.75
N ILE A 424 11.32 -7.58 -12.82
CA ILE A 424 10.06 -7.76 -12.10
C ILE A 424 10.34 -7.49 -10.63
N LYS A 425 9.55 -6.60 -10.02
CA LYS A 425 9.62 -6.32 -8.58
C LYS A 425 8.33 -6.79 -7.93
N MET A 426 8.41 -7.45 -6.77
CA MET A 426 7.25 -7.88 -6.00
C MET A 426 7.53 -7.75 -4.51
N GLY A 427 6.63 -7.13 -3.74
CA GLY A 427 6.63 -7.31 -2.29
C GLY A 427 5.54 -8.28 -1.88
N ILE A 428 5.88 -9.12 -0.90
CA ILE A 428 5.10 -10.24 -0.42
C ILE A 428 5.01 -10.10 1.11
N GLU A 429 3.80 -10.17 1.64
CA GLU A 429 3.57 -10.25 3.09
C GLU A 429 2.71 -11.47 3.43
N SER A 430 3.07 -12.17 4.49
CA SER A 430 2.31 -13.25 5.12
C SER A 430 2.45 -13.13 6.65
N LYS A 431 1.91 -14.10 7.42
CA LYS A 431 1.94 -14.03 8.89
C LYS A 431 2.91 -15.03 9.49
N VAL A 432 3.84 -14.55 10.32
CA VAL A 432 4.82 -15.40 11.05
C VAL A 432 4.13 -16.49 11.88
N ALA A 433 2.96 -16.19 12.45
CA ALA A 433 2.18 -17.14 13.24
C ALA A 433 1.58 -18.29 12.42
N CYS A 434 1.37 -18.11 11.11
CA CYS A 434 0.86 -19.16 10.23
C CYS A 434 2.02 -19.99 9.68
N LYS A 435 2.17 -21.23 10.19
CA LYS A 435 3.29 -22.12 9.86
C LYS A 435 3.24 -22.65 8.44
N GLU A 436 2.07 -22.57 7.82
CA GLU A 436 1.80 -22.98 6.45
C GLU A 436 2.27 -21.92 5.46
N THR A 437 2.46 -20.66 5.88
CA THR A 437 2.90 -19.57 4.99
C THR A 437 4.32 -19.11 5.28
N SER A 438 5.00 -18.61 4.25
CA SER A 438 6.32 -17.97 4.34
C SER A 438 6.53 -17.07 3.14
N SER A 439 6.79 -15.79 3.38
CA SER A 439 7.03 -14.79 2.33
C SER A 439 8.33 -15.07 1.57
N ALA A 440 9.38 -15.51 2.29
CA ALA A 440 10.64 -15.92 1.69
C ALA A 440 10.49 -17.16 0.80
N ALA A 441 9.80 -18.20 1.28
CA ALA A 441 9.57 -19.40 0.46
C ALA A 441 8.73 -19.09 -0.80
N PHE A 442 7.76 -18.17 -0.68
CA PHE A 442 7.00 -17.68 -1.83
C PHE A 442 7.89 -16.96 -2.84
N ARG A 443 8.72 -16.01 -2.38
CA ARG A 443 9.68 -15.29 -3.23
C ARG A 443 10.60 -16.24 -4.01
N ASP A 444 11.18 -17.20 -3.32
CA ASP A 444 12.19 -18.09 -3.88
C ASP A 444 11.54 -19.08 -4.87
N THR A 445 10.37 -19.60 -4.53
CA THR A 445 9.59 -20.47 -5.42
C THR A 445 9.08 -19.70 -6.64
N PHE A 446 8.63 -18.46 -6.47
CA PHE A 446 8.17 -17.59 -7.55
C PHE A 446 9.29 -17.32 -8.56
N SER A 447 10.51 -17.08 -8.08
CA SER A 447 11.69 -16.91 -8.95
C SER A 447 11.97 -18.16 -9.80
N ASN A 448 11.79 -19.35 -9.24
CA ASN A 448 11.92 -20.60 -10.00
C ASN A 448 10.77 -20.79 -10.99
N VAL A 449 9.53 -20.47 -10.60
CA VAL A 449 8.37 -20.51 -11.48
C VAL A 449 8.55 -19.57 -12.68
N LEU A 450 9.05 -18.36 -12.47
CA LEU A 450 9.38 -17.42 -13.55
C LEU A 450 10.32 -18.07 -14.57
N ARG A 451 11.44 -18.65 -14.11
CA ARG A 451 12.40 -19.35 -14.98
C ARG A 451 11.77 -20.51 -15.74
N ASP A 452 10.97 -21.34 -15.08
CA ASP A 452 10.33 -22.50 -15.69
C ASP A 452 9.30 -22.11 -16.75
N VAL A 453 8.46 -21.11 -16.48
CA VAL A 453 7.46 -20.61 -17.43
C VAL A 453 8.17 -19.93 -18.61
N ALA A 454 9.26 -19.20 -18.38
CA ALA A 454 10.06 -18.62 -19.44
C ALA A 454 10.69 -19.69 -20.34
N ALA A 455 11.25 -20.76 -19.77
CA ALA A 455 11.80 -21.89 -20.50
C ALA A 455 10.73 -22.59 -21.37
N MET A 456 9.54 -22.85 -20.81
CA MET A 456 8.39 -23.39 -21.55
C MET A 456 8.03 -22.51 -22.75
N CYS A 457 7.90 -21.19 -22.55
CA CYS A 457 7.57 -20.24 -23.62
C CYS A 457 8.64 -20.20 -24.72
N GLN A 458 9.92 -20.25 -24.34
CA GLN A 458 11.03 -20.25 -25.29
C GLN A 458 11.07 -21.54 -26.12
N GLU A 459 10.87 -22.71 -25.50
CA GLU A 459 10.82 -23.98 -26.20
C GLU A 459 9.66 -24.03 -27.20
N ALA A 460 8.47 -23.59 -26.80
CA ALA A 460 7.31 -23.49 -27.68
C ALA A 460 7.57 -22.53 -28.86
N ALA A 461 8.19 -21.37 -28.60
CA ALA A 461 8.53 -20.39 -29.64
C ALA A 461 9.58 -20.89 -30.65
N LEU A 462 10.50 -21.77 -30.23
CA LEU A 462 11.46 -22.42 -31.12
C LEU A 462 10.77 -23.47 -32.01
N LYS A 463 9.90 -24.30 -31.44
CA LYS A 463 9.16 -25.32 -32.19
C LYS A 463 8.20 -24.74 -33.22
N ALA A 464 7.62 -23.56 -32.96
CA ALA A 464 6.75 -22.89 -33.92
C ALA A 464 7.47 -22.28 -35.15
N LYS A 465 8.81 -22.23 -35.14
CA LYS A 465 9.64 -21.75 -36.27
C LYS A 465 10.20 -22.87 -37.13
N LEU A 466 10.18 -24.11 -36.61
CA LEU A 466 10.49 -25.33 -37.33
C LEU A 466 9.22 -25.84 -38.01
#